data_AF-A0A8T4KBN3-F1
#
_entry.id   AF-A0A8T4KBN3-F1
#
_cell.length_a   1.000
_cell.length_b   1.000
_cell.length_c   1.000
_cell.angle_alpha   90.00
_cell.angle_beta   90.00
_cell.angle_gamma   90.00
#
_symmetry.space_group_name_H-M   'P 1'
#
loop_
_entity.id
_entity.type
_entity.pdbx_description
1 polymer ?
#
loop_
_entity_poly.entity_id
_entity_poly.type
_entity_poly.pdbx_seq_one_letter_code
_entity_poly.pdbx_strand_id
1 'polypeptide(L)'
;MSKYQALNESALAASMAMVGFIAWIVAVIWHGFLGGPSMMGYMYPRFSYMNPANSVALLIAFVVAAYVVGFLVARFYNWNLKRK
;
A
#
# COMPACT_ATOMS: atom_id res chain seq x y z
N MET A 1 20.15 17.68 -22.13
CA MET A 1 19.25 17.72 -20.96
C MET A 1 18.17 16.68 -21.14
N SER A 2 18.02 15.77 -20.18
CA SER A 2 16.95 14.76 -20.15
C SER A 2 15.58 15.43 -20.33
N LYS A 3 14.75 14.94 -21.27
CA LYS A 3 13.37 15.41 -21.51
C LYS A 3 12.40 15.00 -20.40
N TYR A 4 12.87 14.28 -19.39
CA TYR A 4 12.04 13.68 -18.36
C TYR A 4 12.04 14.53 -17.09
N GLN A 5 10.84 14.85 -16.59
CA GLN A 5 10.66 15.56 -15.33
C GLN A 5 10.90 14.60 -14.15
N ALA A 6 11.66 15.06 -13.15
CA ALA A 6 11.85 14.33 -11.91
C ALA A 6 10.51 14.19 -11.14
N LEU A 7 10.30 13.03 -10.52
CA LEU A 7 9.13 12.79 -9.69
C LEU A 7 9.32 13.39 -8.31
N ASN A 8 8.26 14.00 -7.77
CA ASN A 8 8.23 14.41 -6.38
C ASN A 8 7.97 13.19 -5.50
N GLU A 9 8.98 12.80 -4.71
CA GLU A 9 8.97 11.59 -3.88
C GLU A 9 7.84 11.64 -2.82
N SER A 10 7.66 12.78 -2.17
CA SER A 10 6.62 12.96 -1.14
C SER A 10 5.22 12.91 -1.74
N ALA A 11 5.02 13.54 -2.90
CA ALA A 11 3.73 13.53 -3.58
C ALA A 11 3.34 12.12 -4.05
N LEU A 12 4.29 11.37 -4.64
CA LEU A 12 4.02 10.00 -5.07
C LEU A 12 3.76 9.06 -3.89
N ALA A 13 4.54 9.20 -2.81
CA ALA A 13 4.35 8.41 -1.60
C ALA A 13 2.97 8.68 -0.96
N ALA A 14 2.55 9.94 -0.87
CA ALA A 14 1.23 10.31 -0.36
C ALA A 14 0.10 9.76 -1.25
N SER A 15 0.22 9.87 -2.57
CA SER A 15 -0.76 9.29 -3.51
C SER A 15 -0.86 7.78 -3.37
N MET A 16 0.26 7.07 -3.22
CA MET A 16 0.25 5.62 -3.02
C MET A 16 -0.31 5.23 -1.65
N ALA A 17 -0.10 6.03 -0.60
CA ALA A 17 -0.75 5.83 0.69
C ALA A 17 -2.28 5.87 0.58
N MET A 18 -2.83 6.79 -0.22
CA MET A 18 -4.28 6.84 -0.51
C MET A 18 -4.75 5.57 -1.25
N VAL A 19 -3.96 5.07 -2.21
CA VAL A 19 -4.24 3.79 -2.88
C VAL A 19 -4.24 2.63 -1.87
N GLY A 20 -3.26 2.60 -0.96
CA GLY A 20 -3.19 1.62 0.13
C GLY A 20 -4.42 1.65 1.03
N PHE A 21 -4.90 2.85 1.39
CA PHE A 21 -6.14 3.02 2.14
C PHE A 21 -7.36 2.44 1.42
N ILE A 22 -7.53 2.75 0.13
CA ILE A 22 -8.63 2.22 -0.69
C ILE A 22 -8.52 0.68 -0.78
N ALA A 23 -7.33 0.15 -1.00
CA ALA A 23 -7.10 -1.29 -1.05
C ALA A 23 -7.43 -1.98 0.28
N TRP A 24 -7.18 -1.33 1.42
CA TRP A 24 -7.60 -1.83 2.73
C TRP A 24 -9.13 -1.90 2.85
N ILE A 25 -9.87 -0.87 2.41
CA ILE A 25 -11.36 -0.89 2.41
C ILE A 25 -11.84 -2.10 1.61
N VAL A 26 -11.31 -2.29 0.40
CA VAL A 26 -11.66 -3.43 -0.46
C VAL A 26 -11.36 -4.75 0.25
N ALA A 27 -10.19 -4.88 0.89
CA ALA A 27 -9.82 -6.09 1.61
C ALA A 27 -10.77 -6.40 2.78
N VAL A 28 -11.17 -5.39 3.56
CA VAL A 28 -12.12 -5.57 4.68
C VAL A 28 -13.51 -5.94 4.16
N ILE A 29 -14.01 -5.29 3.10
CA ILE A 29 -15.30 -5.64 2.50
C ILE A 29 -15.27 -7.07 1.96
N TRP A 30 -14.28 -7.39 1.14
CA TRP A 30 -14.19 -8.67 0.46
C TRP A 30 -13.93 -9.84 1.43
N HIS A 31 -12.94 -9.74 2.30
CA HIS A 31 -12.57 -10.85 3.19
C HIS A 31 -13.33 -10.85 4.51
N GLY A 32 -13.77 -9.68 4.99
CA GLY A 32 -14.54 -9.55 6.22
C GLY A 32 -16.04 -9.75 5.99
N PHE A 33 -16.66 -8.88 5.19
CA PHE A 33 -18.12 -8.86 5.02
C PHE A 33 -18.62 -9.94 4.04
N LEU A 34 -17.91 -10.17 2.94
CA LEU A 34 -18.30 -11.17 1.94
C LEU A 34 -17.72 -12.57 2.21
N GLY A 35 -16.88 -12.72 3.23
CA GLY A 35 -16.26 -14.00 3.62
C GLY A 35 -15.30 -14.58 2.57
N GLY A 36 -14.77 -13.74 1.68
CA GLY A 36 -13.87 -14.16 0.62
C GLY A 36 -12.57 -14.79 1.18
N PRO A 37 -12.03 -15.84 0.53
CA PRO A 37 -10.81 -16.51 1.00
C PRO A 37 -9.64 -15.54 1.06
N SER A 38 -8.83 -15.59 2.12
CA SER A 38 -7.70 -14.68 2.32
C SER A 38 -6.42 -15.43 2.69
N MET A 39 -5.28 -14.98 2.15
CA MET A 39 -3.97 -15.52 2.55
C MET A 39 -3.67 -15.25 4.02
N MET A 40 -4.14 -14.12 4.57
CA MET A 40 -4.02 -13.81 5.99
C MET A 40 -4.73 -14.84 6.87
N GLY A 41 -5.92 -15.31 6.47
CA GLY A 41 -6.62 -16.38 7.18
C GLY A 41 -5.87 -17.72 7.14
N TYR A 42 -5.17 -18.01 6.04
CA TYR A 42 -4.33 -19.21 5.93
C TYR A 42 -3.05 -19.12 6.76
N MET A 43 -2.38 -17.97 6.77
CA MET A 43 -1.12 -17.76 7.50
C MET A 43 -1.33 -17.53 8.99
N TYR A 44 -2.46 -16.93 9.38
CA TYR A 44 -2.76 -16.53 10.74
C TYR A 44 -4.16 -17.01 11.14
N PRO A 45 -4.31 -18.22 11.69
CA PRO A 45 -5.63 -18.83 11.98
C PRO A 45 -6.53 -18.04 12.93
N ARG A 46 -5.97 -17.12 13.73
CA ARG A 46 -6.72 -16.23 14.65
C ARG A 46 -7.01 -14.85 14.05
N PHE A 47 -6.58 -14.60 12.83
CA PHE A 47 -6.81 -13.34 12.15
C PHE A 47 -8.26 -13.24 11.68
N SER A 48 -8.85 -12.08 11.87
CA SER A 48 -10.19 -11.76 11.38
C SER A 48 -10.22 -10.29 10.95
N TYR A 49 -10.70 -10.06 9.73
CA TYR A 49 -10.90 -8.71 9.17
C TYR A 49 -12.00 -7.93 9.92
N MET A 50 -12.89 -8.63 10.64
CA MET A 50 -13.96 -8.04 11.44
C MET A 50 -13.53 -7.72 12.87
N ASN A 51 -12.39 -8.24 13.32
CA ASN A 51 -11.82 -7.84 14.61
C ASN A 51 -11.22 -6.42 14.49
N PRO A 52 -11.65 -5.44 15.31
CA PRO A 52 -11.21 -4.05 15.18
C PRO A 52 -9.69 -3.87 15.28
N ALA A 53 -9.02 -4.58 16.19
CA ALA A 53 -7.57 -4.46 16.38
C ALA A 53 -6.80 -4.96 15.15
N ASN A 54 -7.21 -6.11 14.60
CA ASN A 54 -6.63 -6.65 13.37
C ASN A 54 -6.88 -5.75 12.17
N SER A 55 -8.09 -5.20 12.05
CA SER A 55 -8.47 -4.32 10.95
C SER A 55 -7.66 -3.02 10.95
N VAL A 56 -7.45 -2.41 12.12
CA VAL A 56 -6.60 -1.22 12.27
C VAL A 56 -5.13 -1.55 12.00
N ALA A 57 -4.61 -2.67 12.49
CA ALA A 57 -3.24 -3.10 12.20
C ALA A 57 -3.04 -3.31 10.68
N LEU A 58 -4.03 -3.92 10.02
CA LEU A 58 -4.02 -4.12 8.57
C LEU A 58 -4.06 -2.79 7.80
N LEU A 59 -4.87 -1.82 8.26
CA LEU A 59 -4.91 -0.48 7.69
C LEU A 59 -3.52 0.17 7.70
N ILE A 60 -2.87 0.18 8.86
CA ILE A 60 -1.53 0.76 9.01
C ILE A 60 -0.55 0.05 8.07
N ALA A 61 -0.59 -1.28 8.01
CA ALA A 61 0.27 -2.06 7.13
C ALA A 61 0.08 -1.70 5.65
N PHE A 62 -1.17 -1.60 5.19
CA PHE A 62 -1.49 -1.26 3.79
C PHE A 62 -1.04 0.16 3.43
N VAL A 63 -1.34 1.14 4.28
CA VAL A 63 -1.00 2.55 4.05
C VAL A 63 0.51 2.75 4.07
N VAL A 64 1.20 2.21 5.07
CA VAL A 64 2.66 2.35 5.21
C VAL A 64 3.38 1.59 4.10
N ALA A 65 2.98 0.37 3.77
CA ALA A 65 3.60 -0.39 2.68
C ALA A 65 3.45 0.35 1.34
N ALA A 66 2.25 0.84 1.03
CA ALA A 66 2.01 1.57 -0.21
C ALA A 66 2.77 2.91 -0.25
N TYR A 67 2.83 3.64 0.87
CA TYR A 67 3.65 4.85 1.00
C TYR A 67 5.12 4.57 0.68
N VAL A 68 5.70 3.55 1.32
CA VAL A 68 7.11 3.15 1.12
C VAL A 68 7.35 2.74 -0.34
N VAL A 69 6.43 1.99 -0.95
CA VAL A 69 6.53 1.64 -2.37
C VAL A 69 6.53 2.90 -3.24
N GLY A 70 5.62 3.85 -3.02
CA GLY A 70 5.58 5.11 -3.77
C GLY A 70 6.88 5.91 -3.64
N PHE A 71 7.41 6.00 -2.41
CA PHE A 71 8.69 6.66 -2.15
C PHE A 71 9.85 5.98 -2.88
N LEU A 72 9.96 4.65 -2.79
CA LEU A 72 11.02 3.87 -3.44
C LEU A 72 10.95 3.96 -4.96
N VAL A 73 9.75 3.92 -5.54
CA VAL A 73 9.53 4.06 -6.99
C VAL A 73 10.01 5.43 -7.47
N ALA A 74 9.62 6.52 -6.79
CA ALA A 74 10.07 7.86 -7.16
C ALA A 74 11.59 8.00 -7.06
N ARG A 75 12.18 7.50 -5.96
CA ARG A 75 13.62 7.54 -5.73
C ARG A 75 14.41 6.76 -6.78
N PHE A 76 13.95 5.55 -7.12
CA PHE A 76 14.58 4.72 -8.13
C PHE A 76 14.47 5.34 -9.53
N TYR A 77 13.31 5.88 -9.88
CA TYR A 77 13.11 6.60 -11.13
C TYR A 77 14.03 7.83 -11.24
N ASN A 78 14.07 8.67 -10.21
CA ASN A 78 14.93 9.85 -10.16
C ASN A 78 16.43 9.50 -10.22
N TRP A 79 16.83 8.40 -9.57
CA TRP A 79 18.20 7.91 -9.65
C TRP A 79 18.57 7.43 -11.06
N ASN A 80 17.67 6.72 -11.73
CA ASN A 80 17.89 6.27 -13.10
C ASN A 80 17.95 7.45 -14.09
N LEU A 81 17.13 8.49 -13.87
CA LEU A 81 17.19 9.71 -14.68
C LEU A 81 18.53 10.45 -14.56
N LYS A 82 19.16 10.48 -13.38
CA LYS A 82 20.46 11.13 -13.19
C LYS A 82 21.62 10.39 -13.86
N ARG A 83 21.43 9.10 -14.21
CA ARG A 83 22.43 8.26 -14.88
C ARG A 83 22.35 8.34 -16.41
N LYS A 84 21.32 8.99 -16.95
CA LYS A 84 21.07 9.15 -18.39
C LYS A 84 21.22 10.60 -18.80
#